data_AF-A0A1H7UNE4-F1
#
_entry.id   AF-A0A1H7UNE4-F1
#
_cell.length_a   1.000
_cell.length_b   1.000
_cell.length_c   1.000
_cell.angle_alpha   90.00
_cell.angle_beta   90.00
_cell.angle_gamma   90.00
#
_symmetry.space_group_name_H-M   'P 1'
#
loop_
_entity.id
_entity.type
_entity.pdbx_description
1 polymer ?
#
loop_
_entity_poly.entity_id
_entity_poly.type
_entity_poly.pdbx_seq_one_letter_code
_entity_poly.pdbx_strand_id
1 'polypeptide(L)' 'MLYLCLNIDGKARYRNIIFNRWFRELGDGFEQHKSKIETNKLDFYSSLLVKSNNPIKNSLIQAFHFTIDFWFPEE' A
#
# COMPACT_ATOMS: atom_id res chain seq x y z
N MET A 1 -9.48 -3.58 3.58
CA MET A 1 -9.10 -4.97 3.23
C MET A 1 -8.54 -4.89 1.82
N LEU A 2 -7.33 -5.31 1.45
CA LEU A 2 -6.32 -6.21 2.01
C LEU A 2 -4.93 -5.54 1.95
N TYR A 3 -4.06 -5.89 2.88
CA TYR A 3 -2.66 -5.45 3.01
C TYR A 3 -1.73 -6.59 2.56
N LEU A 4 -0.70 -6.33 1.75
CA LEU A 4 0.38 -7.31 1.57
C LEU A 4 1.72 -6.66 1.28
N CYS A 5 2.65 -6.96 2.19
CA CYS A 5 4.04 -6.58 2.20
C CYS A 5 4.85 -7.83 1.84
N LEU A 6 5.33 -7.92 0.60
CA LEU A 6 6.28 -8.97 0.20
C LEU A 6 7.38 -8.32 -0.61
N ASN A 7 8.57 -8.33 -0.03
CA ASN A 7 9.83 -7.81 -0.57
C ASN A 7 10.79 -8.95 -0.97
N ILE A 8 10.27 -10.17 -1.10
CA ILE A 8 11.09 -11.39 -1.17
C ILE A 8 10.97 -12.17 -2.48
N ASP A 9 10.10 -11.77 -3.41
CA ASP A 9 9.75 -12.61 -4.57
C ASP A 9 9.85 -11.94 -5.95
N GLY A 10 10.35 -10.70 -6.09
CA GLY A 10 10.53 -10.03 -7.39
C GLY A 10 9.25 -9.48 -8.00
N LYS A 11 8.12 -9.49 -7.27
CA LYS A 11 6.79 -9.20 -7.85
C LYS A 11 6.22 -7.84 -7.46
N ALA A 12 7.04 -6.92 -6.92
CA ALA A 12 6.61 -5.57 -6.53
C ALA A 12 5.86 -4.84 -7.66
N ARG A 13 6.41 -4.88 -8.88
CA ARG A 13 5.79 -4.27 -10.07
C ARG A 13 4.43 -4.87 -10.42
N TYR A 14 4.31 -6.20 -10.40
CA TYR A 14 3.04 -6.87 -10.71
C TYR A 14 1.97 -6.54 -9.66
N ARG A 15 2.34 -6.49 -8.38
CA ARG A 15 1.45 -6.09 -7.30
C ARG A 15 1.00 -4.63 -7.48
N ASN A 16 1.89 -3.72 -7.82
CA ASN A 16 1.51 -2.33 -8.13
C ASN A 16 0.44 -2.25 -9.23
N ILE A 17 0.60 -3.02 -10.32
CA ILE A 17 -0.38 -3.06 -11.42
C ILE A 17 -1.74 -3.58 -10.93
N ILE A 18 -1.76 -4.71 -10.20
CA ILE A 18 -3.00 -5.34 -9.73
C ILE A 18 -3.74 -4.43 -8.75
N PHE A 19 -3.05 -3.85 -7.78
CA PHE A 19 -3.68 -3.00 -6.77
C PHE A 19 -4.21 -1.70 -7.34
N ASN A 20 -3.50 -1.08 -8.30
CA ASN A 20 -4.03 0.09 -9.00
C ASN A 20 -5.27 -0.25 -9.84
N ARG A 21 -5.33 -1.45 -10.42
CA ARG A 21 -6.52 -1.92 -11.14
C ARG A 21 -7.69 -2.11 -10.19
N TRP A 22 -7.49 -2.79 -9.06
CA TRP A 22 -8.54 -2.97 -8.05
C TRP A 22 -9.04 -1.64 -7.49
N PHE A 23 -8.14 -0.68 -7.23
CA PHE A 23 -8.54 0.65 -6.78
C PHE A 23 -9.49 1.34 -7.77
N ARG A 24 -9.18 1.26 -9.07
CA ARG A 24 -10.04 1.80 -10.13
C ARG A 24 -11.39 1.09 -10.21
N GLU A 25 -11.41 -0.22 -10.02
CA GLU A 25 -12.64 -1.04 -10.06
C GLU A 25 -13.54 -0.82 -8.82
N LEU A 26 -12.95 -0.53 -7.66
CA LEU A 26 -13.67 -0.26 -6.41
C LEU A 26 -14.35 1.12 -6.39
N GLY A 27 -13.87 2.07 -7.18
CA GLY A 27 -14.47 3.40 -7.33
C GLY A 27 -14.28 4.33 -6.12
N ASP A 28 -15.04 5.44 -6.11
CA ASP A 28 -14.83 6.61 -5.24
C ASP A 28 -15.08 6.37 -3.72
N GLY A 29 -15.55 5.18 -3.35
CA GLY A 29 -15.80 4.81 -1.95
C GLY A 29 -14.55 4.42 -1.16
N PHE A 30 -13.37 4.46 -1.80
CA PHE A 30 -12.11 3.99 -1.22
C PHE A 30 -10.98 5.01 -1.41
N GLU A 31 -10.00 4.93 -0.53
CA GLU A 31 -8.72 5.62 -0.59
C GLU A 31 -7.59 4.59 -0.71
N GLN A 32 -6.63 4.88 -1.57
CA GLN A 32 -5.41 4.08 -1.73
C GLN A 32 -4.21 4.84 -1.21
N HIS A 33 -3.50 4.23 -0.26
CA HIS A 33 -2.19 4.67 0.21
C HIS A 33 -1.15 3.64 -0.24
N LYS A 34 0.05 4.11 -0.60
CA LYS A 34 1.13 3.26 -1.09
C LYS A 34 2.49 3.78 -0.62
N SER A 35 3.46 2.88 -0.60
CA SER A 35 4.87 3.19 -0.36
C SER A 35 5.42 4.13 -1.46
N LYS A 36 6.38 5.00 -1.12
CA LYS A 36 6.98 6.01 -2.02
C LYS A 36 7.98 5.44 -3.02
N ILE A 37 8.65 4.35 -2.68
CA ILE A 37 9.81 3.82 -3.41
C ILE A 37 9.43 3.44 -4.84
N GLU A 38 10.24 3.96 -5.75
CA GLU A 38 10.41 3.38 -7.07
C GLU A 38 10.93 1.96 -6.92
N THR A 39 10.09 1.01 -7.35
CA THR A 39 10.15 -0.46 -7.27
C THR A 39 11.49 -1.15 -7.61
N ASN A 40 12.57 -0.41 -7.88
CA ASN A 40 13.79 -0.92 -8.48
C ASN A 40 14.94 -1.18 -7.50
N LYS A 41 15.02 -0.51 -6.35
CA LYS A 41 16.14 -0.71 -5.40
C LYS A 41 15.87 -1.74 -4.31
N LEU A 42 14.67 -1.74 -3.73
CA LEU A 42 14.33 -2.61 -2.60
C LEU A 42 13.36 -3.75 -2.95
N ASP A 43 12.91 -3.84 -4.21
CA ASP A 43 11.81 -4.73 -4.64
C ASP A 43 10.62 -4.70 -3.65
N PHE A 44 10.38 -3.51 -3.09
CA PHE A 44 9.40 -3.28 -2.06
C PHE A 44 8.14 -2.69 -2.68
N TYR A 45 6.99 -3.26 -2.32
CA TYR A 45 5.70 -2.69 -2.60
C TYR A 45 4.77 -2.95 -1.44
N SER A 46 4.18 -1.88 -0.91
CA SER A 46 3.04 -1.98 0.00
C SER A 46 1.94 -1.02 -0.42
N SER A 47 0.70 -1.45 -0.22
CA SER A 47 -0.48 -0.62 -0.46
C SER A 47 -1.59 -0.95 0.51
N LEU A 48 -2.28 0.09 0.95
CA LEU A 48 -3.45 0.05 1.80
C LEU A 48 -4.65 0.58 1.02
N LEU A 49 -5.71 -0.23 0.94
CA LEU A 49 -7.04 0.18 0.49
C LEU A 49 -7.99 0.27 1.68
N VAL A 50 -8.56 1.46 1.90
CA VAL A 50 -9.46 1.76 3.01
C VAL A 50 -10.73 2.44 2.52
N LYS A 51 -11.90 2.09 3.08
CA LYS A 51 -13.14 2.79 2.76
C LYS A 51 -13.09 4.22 3.27
N SER A 52 -13.54 5.18 2.46
CA SER A 52 -13.50 6.60 2.81
C SER A 52 -14.34 6.92 4.06
N ASN A 53 -15.42 6.17 4.29
CA ASN A 53 -16.31 6.30 5.45
C ASN A 53 -15.92 5.41 6.65
N ASN A 54 -14.74 4.81 6.65
CA ASN A 54 -14.30 3.99 7.77
C ASN A 54 -14.02 4.89 9.00
N PRO A 55 -14.66 4.65 10.17
CA PRO A 55 -14.53 5.51 11.34
C PRO A 55 -13.11 5.54 11.93
N ILE A 56 -12.30 4.50 11.69
CA ILE A 56 -10.91 4.40 12.16
C ILE A 56 -9.89 4.56 11.02
N LYS A 57 -10.31 5.10 9.87
CA LYS A 57 -9.48 5.27 8.68
C LYS A 57 -8.12 5.90 8.99
N ASN A 58 -8.12 7.01 9.72
CA ASN A 58 -6.90 7.77 10.01
C ASN A 58 -5.91 6.95 10.84
N SER A 59 -6.40 6.19 11.83
CA SER A 59 -5.54 5.29 12.63
C SER A 59 -4.92 4.19 11.77
N LEU A 60 -5.67 3.65 10.80
CA LEU A 60 -5.14 2.65 9.86
C LEU A 60 -4.06 3.23 8.94
N ILE A 61 -4.26 4.44 8.41
CA ILE A 61 -3.28 5.13 7.57
C ILE A 61 -2.01 5.46 8.37
N GLN A 62 -2.14 5.92 9.61
CA GLN A 62 -1.01 6.21 10.47
C GLN A 62 -0.22 4.94 10.81
N ALA A 63 -0.89 3.87 11.23
CA ALA A 63 -0.24 2.59 11.51
C ALA A 63 0.45 2.01 10.27
N PHE A 64 -0.14 2.20 9.09
CA PHE A 64 0.47 1.82 7.81
C PHE A 64 1.79 2.52 7.58
N HIS A 65 1.79 3.87 7.56
CA HIS A 65 3.02 4.63 7.31
C HIS A 65 4.06 4.41 8.40
N PHE A 66 3.66 4.37 9.68
CA PHE A 66 4.57 4.02 10.78
C PHE A 66 5.28 2.67 10.55
N THR A 67 4.55 1.66 10.07
CA THR A 67 5.12 0.33 9.82
C THR A 67 6.15 0.39 8.68
N ILE A 68 5.87 1.14 7.61
CA ILE A 68 6.83 1.30 6.52
C ILE A 68 8.07 2.03 7.02
N ASP A 69 7.90 3.19 7.66
CA ASP A 69 9.02 4.02 8.14
C ASP A 69 9.89 3.27 9.16
N PHE A 70 9.28 2.42 10.00
CA PHE A 70 10.00 1.65 11.01
C PHE A 70 10.84 0.50 10.39
N TRP A 71 10.27 -0.27 9.46
CA TRP A 71 10.93 -1.45 8.89
C TRP A 71 11.76 -1.13 7.64
N PHE A 72 11.45 -0.03 6.96
CA PHE A 72 12.07 0.46 5.74
C PHE A 72 12.35 1.97 5.89
N PRO A 73 13.28 2.37 6.78
CA PRO A 73 13.55 3.80 7.03
C PRO A 73 14.22 4.52 5.85
N GLU A 74 14.70 3.78 4.84
CA GLU A 74 15.31 4.32 3.62
C GLU A 74 14.30 4.46 2.45
N GLU A 75 12.99 4.39 2.76
CA GLU A 75 11.82 4.48 1.85
C GLU A 75 11.34 5.89 1.54
#